data_AF-A0A348B2P2-F1
#
_entry.id   AF-A0A348B2P2-F1
#
_cell.length_a   1.000
_cell.length_b   1.000
_cell.length_c   1.000
_cell.angle_alpha   90.00
_cell.angle_beta   90.00
_cell.angle_gamma   90.00
#
_symmetry.space_group_name_H-M   'P 1'
#
loop_
_entity.id
_entity.type
_entity.pdbx_description
1 polymer ?
#
loop_
_entity_poly.entity_id
_entity_poly.type
_entity_poly.pdbx_seq_one_letter_code
_entity_poly.pdbx_strand_id
1 'polypeptide(L)'
;MRITNLEELSEFLAKEFSHEEVVMLIFDKLYFLREDPKKYAREKLKNQTDRDGRPLFSIEVTGDIRMIYSFEPKNCTVFIWRIG
;
A
#
# COMPACT_ATOMS: atom_id res chain seq x y z
N MET A 1 -3.96 7.00 15.43
CA MET A 1 -2.71 6.44 16.00
C MET A 1 -1.62 6.60 14.95
N ARG A 2 -0.42 7.06 15.32
CA ARG A 2 0.72 7.09 14.40
C ARG A 2 1.47 5.77 14.56
N ILE A 3 1.62 5.02 13.48
CA ILE A 3 2.41 3.79 13.41
C ILE A 3 3.83 4.18 13.02
N THR A 4 4.82 3.72 13.78
CA THR A 4 6.22 4.13 13.64
C THR A 4 7.19 2.98 13.39
N ASN A 5 6.74 1.73 13.59
CA ASN A 5 7.56 0.54 13.40
C ASN A 5 6.72 -0.62 12.83
N LEU A 6 7.42 -1.72 12.48
CA LEU A 6 6.80 -2.88 11.84
C LEU A 6 5.86 -3.66 12.78
N GLU A 7 6.17 -3.71 14.08
CA GLU A 7 5.37 -4.40 15.09
C GLU A 7 4.02 -3.70 15.26
N GLU A 8 4.03 -2.38 15.44
CA GLU A 8 2.82 -1.54 15.50
C GLU A 8 1.98 -1.66 14.21
N LEU A 9 2.63 -1.77 13.05
CA LEU A 9 1.93 -1.98 11.78
C LEU A 9 1.27 -3.37 11.73
N SER A 10 2.00 -4.41 12.14
CA SER A 10 1.49 -5.78 12.20
C SER A 10 0.29 -5.89 13.13
N GLU A 11 0.40 -5.34 14.35
CA GLU A 11 -0.70 -5.33 15.32
C GLU A 11 -1.91 -4.56 14.82
N PHE A 12 -1.70 -3.43 14.15
CA PHE A 12 -2.78 -2.66 13.55
C PHE A 12 -3.51 -3.48 12.50
N LEU A 13 -2.78 -4.09 11.56
CA LEU A 13 -3.37 -4.89 10.49
C LEU A 13 -4.08 -6.14 11.02
N ALA A 14 -3.52 -6.81 12.04
CA ALA A 14 -4.15 -7.96 12.68
C ALA A 14 -5.46 -7.61 13.42
N LYS A 15 -5.63 -6.36 13.86
CA LYS A 15 -6.89 -5.87 14.45
C LYS A 15 -7.93 -5.52 13.39
N GLU A 16 -7.50 -4.94 12.27
CA GLU A 16 -8.39 -4.53 11.18
C GLU A 16 -8.84 -5.70 10.29
N PHE A 17 -7.99 -6.71 10.10
CA PHE A 17 -8.26 -7.86 9.23
C PHE A 17 -8.29 -9.16 10.04
N SER A 18 -9.45 -9.83 10.04
CA SER A 18 -9.68 -11.04 10.83
C SER A 18 -8.94 -12.29 10.33
N HIS A 19 -8.46 -12.28 9.08
CA HIS A 19 -7.79 -13.41 8.45
C HIS A 19 -6.31 -13.11 8.31
N GLU A 20 -5.46 -13.91 8.96
CA GLU A 20 -4.00 -13.77 8.94
C GLU A 20 -3.43 -13.79 7.52
N GLU A 21 -4.01 -14.58 6.62
CA GLU A 21 -3.64 -14.64 5.20
C GLU A 21 -3.72 -13.27 4.52
N VAL A 22 -4.72 -12.45 4.86
CA VAL A 22 -4.87 -11.10 4.32
C VAL A 22 -3.72 -10.20 4.80
N VAL A 23 -3.36 -10.31 6.09
CA VAL A 23 -2.26 -9.54 6.67
C VAL A 23 -0.93 -9.91 6.00
N MET A 24 -0.67 -11.20 5.78
CA MET A 24 0.51 -11.67 5.04
C MET A 24 0.55 -11.12 3.62
N LEU A 25 -0.59 -11.16 2.89
CA LEU A 25 -0.67 -10.62 1.54
C LEU A 25 -0.43 -9.11 1.50
N ILE A 26 -0.88 -8.35 2.50
CA ILE A 26 -0.57 -6.92 2.63
C ILE A 26 0.94 -6.71 2.76
N PHE A 27 1.61 -7.49 3.60
CA PHE A 27 3.06 -7.44 3.75
C PHE A 27 3.80 -7.79 2.45
N ASP A 28 3.33 -8.79 1.70
CA ASP A 28 3.88 -9.11 0.38
C ASP A 28 3.76 -7.94 -0.59
N LYS A 29 2.60 -7.25 -0.62
CA LYS A 29 2.44 -6.06 -1.47
C LYS A 29 3.36 -4.93 -1.04
N LEU A 30 3.49 -4.67 0.26
CA LEU A 30 4.44 -3.69 0.78
C LEU A 30 5.88 -4.00 0.36
N TYR A 31 6.28 -5.28 0.39
CA TYR A 31 7.59 -5.73 -0.07
C TYR A 31 7.78 -5.47 -1.57
N PHE A 32 6.80 -5.85 -2.41
CA PHE A 32 6.86 -5.61 -3.85
C PHE A 32 6.91 -4.13 -4.21
N LEU A 33 6.12 -3.30 -3.53
CA LEU A 33 6.14 -1.85 -3.72
C LEU A 33 7.47 -1.23 -3.32
N ARG A 34 8.13 -1.76 -2.29
CA ARG A 34 9.48 -1.34 -1.89
C ARG A 34 10.53 -1.70 -2.94
N GLU A 35 10.42 -2.87 -3.56
CA GLU A 35 11.36 -3.29 -4.62
C GLU A 35 11.20 -2.46 -5.89
N ASP A 36 9.99 -2.39 -6.43
CA ASP A 36 9.69 -1.59 -7.63
C ASP A 36 8.20 -1.19 -7.68
N PRO A 37 7.86 0.04 -7.26
CA PRO A 37 6.48 0.49 -7.23
C PRO A 37 5.87 0.69 -8.63
N LYS A 38 6.69 0.71 -9.70
CA LYS A 38 6.24 0.82 -11.10
C LYS A 38 5.93 -0.54 -11.70
N LYS A 39 6.77 -1.55 -11.43
CA LYS A 39 6.60 -2.91 -11.96
C LYS A 39 5.29 -3.55 -11.49
N TYR A 40 4.92 -3.28 -10.25
CA TYR A 40 3.72 -3.84 -9.62
C TYR A 40 2.50 -2.90 -9.66
N ALA A 41 2.62 -1.72 -10.28
CA ALA A 41 1.52 -0.79 -10.53
C ALA A 41 0.56 -1.33 -11.60
N ARG A 42 -0.45 -2.08 -11.17
CA ARG A 42 -1.57 -2.45 -12.03
C ARG A 42 -2.79 -1.65 -11.62
N GLU A 43 -3.12 -0.69 -12.50
CA GLU A 43 -4.17 0.34 -12.40
C GLU A 43 -3.71 1.68 -11.82
N LYS A 44 -3.33 2.58 -12.72
CA LYS A 44 -3.28 4.01 -12.45
C LYS A 44 -4.71 4.51 -12.23
N LEU A 45 -4.98 5.11 -11.08
CA LEU A 45 -6.27 5.73 -10.79
C LEU A 45 -6.38 7.03 -11.60
N LYS A 46 -7.22 7.02 -12.63
CA LYS A 46 -7.39 8.20 -13.51
C LYS A 46 -7.90 9.39 -12.70
N ASN A 47 -7.32 10.56 -12.96
CA ASN A 47 -7.70 11.84 -12.37
C ASN A 47 -7.61 11.90 -10.83
N GLN A 48 -6.85 11.00 -10.21
CA GLN A 48 -6.57 11.07 -8.78
C GLN A 48 -5.07 11.26 -8.54
N THR A 49 -4.75 12.24 -7.72
CA THR A 49 -3.40 12.52 -7.27
C THR A 49 -3.37 12.58 -5.75
N ASP A 50 -2.20 12.34 -5.19
CA ASP A 50 -1.96 12.68 -3.79
C ASP A 50 -1.90 14.19 -3.58
N ARG A 51 -1.63 14.60 -2.33
CA ARG A 51 -1.56 16.00 -1.91
C ARG A 51 -0.47 16.80 -2.61
N ASP A 52 0.56 16.14 -3.13
CA ASP A 52 1.69 16.77 -3.83
C ASP A 52 1.56 16.62 -5.36
N GLY A 53 0.40 16.18 -5.85
CA GLY A 53 0.13 16.03 -7.28
C GLY A 53 0.72 14.75 -7.90
N ARG A 54 1.23 13.80 -7.10
CA ARG A 54 1.74 12.52 -7.62
C ARG A 54 0.56 11.62 -8.01
N PRO A 55 0.61 10.89 -9.13
CA PRO A 55 -0.45 9.97 -9.51
C PRO A 55 -0.71 8.91 -8.43
N LEU A 56 -1.98 8.59 -8.19
CA LEU A 56 -2.36 7.44 -7.38
C LEU A 56 -2.44 6.16 -8.21
N PHE A 57 -2.08 5.07 -7.56
CA PHE A 57 -2.10 3.72 -8.09
C PHE A 57 -2.88 2.83 -7.12
N SER A 58 -3.48 1.78 -7.65
CA SER A 58 -4.09 0.72 -6.87
C SER A 58 -3.26 -0.55 -7.02
N ILE A 59 -3.19 -1.36 -5.97
CA ILE A 59 -2.73 -2.75 -6.07
C ILE A 59 -3.71 -3.63 -5.30
N GLU A 60 -4.11 -4.72 -5.94
CA GLU A 60 -5.03 -5.68 -5.36
C GLU A 60 -4.30 -6.55 -4.33
N VAL A 61 -4.88 -6.69 -3.14
CA VAL A 61 -4.46 -7.62 -2.09
C VAL A 61 -5.29 -8.89 -2.22
N THR A 62 -6.62 -8.73 -2.18
CA THR A 62 -7.64 -9.77 -2.47
C THR A 62 -8.74 -9.15 -3.34
N GLY A 63 -9.73 -9.93 -3.77
CA GLY A 63 -10.84 -9.41 -4.59
C GLY A 63 -11.59 -8.22 -3.99
N ASP A 64 -11.63 -8.12 -2.66
CA ASP A 64 -12.36 -7.08 -1.93
C ASP A 64 -11.43 -6.04 -1.26
N ILE A 65 -10.11 -6.30 -1.21
CA ILE A 65 -9.14 -5.48 -0.46
C ILE A 65 -8.10 -4.93 -1.41
N ARG A 66 -7.92 -3.62 -1.39
CA ARG A 66 -6.95 -2.91 -2.23
C ARG A 66 -6.10 -1.96 -1.43
N MET A 67 -4.89 -1.72 -1.92
CA MET A 67 -4.01 -0.68 -1.40
C MET A 67 -3.92 0.46 -2.40
N ILE A 68 -4.18 1.67 -1.92
CA ILE A 68 -3.98 2.90 -2.70
C ILE A 68 -2.65 3.51 -2.32
N TYR A 69 -1.81 3.77 -3.30
CA TYR A 69 -0.48 4.31 -3.07
C TYR A 69 -0.07 5.36 -4.11
N SER A 70 0.84 6.25 -3.73
CA SER A 70 1.67 7.02 -4.66
C SER A 70 3.13 6.70 -4.40
N PHE A 71 4.03 7.14 -5.29
CA PHE A 71 5.45 7.02 -5.04
C PHE A 71 6.22 8.20 -5.63
N GLU A 72 7.34 8.54 -4.99
CA GLU A 72 8.29 9.53 -5.47
C GLU A 72 9.49 8.84 -6.13
N PRO A 73 9.68 8.98 -7.45
CA PRO A 73 10.69 8.21 -8.18
C PRO A 73 12.14 8.60 -7.85
N LYS A 74 12.37 9.81 -7.33
CA LYS A 74 13.73 10.29 -7.01
C LYS A 74 14.35 9.54 -5.83
N ASN A 75 13.54 9.26 -4.81
CA ASN A 75 13.97 8.63 -3.57
C ASN A 75 13.40 7.21 -3.41
N CYS A 76 12.72 6.70 -4.45
CA CYS A 76 11.95 5.45 -4.41
C CYS A 76 11.06 5.31 -3.16
N THR A 77 10.49 6.44 -2.70
CA THR A 77 9.64 6.46 -1.51
C THR A 77 8.21 6.14 -1.91
N VAL A 78 7.60 5.17 -1.23
CA VAL A 78 6.20 4.77 -1.44
C VAL A 78 5.35 5.34 -0.31
N PHE A 79 4.23 5.96 -0.68
CA PHE A 79 3.23 6.49 0.25
C PHE A 79 1.97 5.65 0.16
N ILE A 80 1.59 4.99 1.25
CA ILE A 80 0.34 4.24 1.34
C ILE A 80 -0.74 5.16 1.88
N TRP A 81 -1.81 5.36 1.10
CA TRP A 81 -2.93 6.24 1.44
C TRP A 81 -4.10 5.49 2.03
N ARG A 82 -4.32 4.24 1.61
CA ARG A 82 -5.40 3.38 2.09
C ARG A 82 -5.02 1.91 1.96
N ILE A 83 -5.48 1.11 2.91
CA ILE A 83 -5.51 -0.35 2.87
C ILE A 83 -6.95 -0.76 3.24
N GLY A 84 -7.63 -1.50 2.38
CA GLY A 84 -9.02 -1.94 2.57
C GLY A 84 -9.90 -1.62 1.38
#